data_AF-A0A7Y4FZA7-F1
#
_entry.id   AF-A0A7Y4FZA7-F1
#
_cell.length_a   1.000
_cell.length_b   1.000
_cell.length_c   1.000
_cell.angle_alpha   90.00
_cell.angle_beta   90.00
_cell.angle_gamma   90.00
#
_symmetry.space_group_name_H-M   'P 1'
#
loop_
_entity.id
_entity.type
_entity.pdbx_description
1 polymer ?
#
loop_
_entity_poly.entity_id
_entity_poly.type
_entity_poly.pdbx_seq_one_letter_code
_entity_poly.pdbx_strand_id
1 'polypeptide(L)'
;MTHQYEYQGCKGVKAIAEKFGINYSTLLKRLQRGFDIEQAVTMPRCAQVAQVKYEHKGQQGMRAISKLVEISEATLYGRLSEGMTLKEAIEMPKQKTGMSEEQRKANQIGIKKPDAMSSCWATALGVQL
;
A
#
# COMPACT_ATOMS: atom_id res chain seq x y z
N MET A 1 -30.60 -15.72 -2.44
CA MET A 1 -30.85 -17.18 -2.37
C MET A 1 -30.13 -17.74 -1.16
N THR A 2 -30.82 -17.94 -0.04
CA THR A 2 -30.30 -18.67 1.12
C THR A 2 -30.26 -20.15 0.76
N HIS A 3 -29.10 -20.65 0.34
CA HIS A 3 -28.92 -22.09 0.19
C HIS A 3 -29.01 -22.73 1.58
N GLN A 4 -30.05 -23.52 1.79
CA GLN A 4 -30.23 -24.28 3.02
C GLN A 4 -29.32 -25.50 2.93
N TYR A 5 -28.18 -25.43 3.61
CA TYR A 5 -27.26 -26.55 3.72
C TYR A 5 -27.46 -27.24 5.06
N GLU A 6 -27.55 -28.57 5.05
CA GLU A 6 -27.62 -29.39 6.25
C GLU A 6 -26.35 -30.24 6.35
N TYR A 7 -25.64 -30.16 7.48
CA TYR A 7 -24.46 -30.97 7.72
C TYR A 7 -24.37 -31.37 9.19
N GLN A 8 -24.27 -32.69 9.45
CA GLN A 8 -24.20 -33.27 10.79
C GLN A 8 -25.23 -32.71 11.80
N GLY A 9 -26.49 -32.63 11.38
CA GLY A 9 -27.61 -32.14 12.20
C GLY A 9 -27.71 -30.62 12.34
N CYS A 10 -26.76 -29.86 11.80
CA CYS A 10 -26.82 -28.40 11.79
C CYS A 10 -27.42 -27.91 10.48
N LYS A 11 -28.46 -27.08 10.58
CA LYS A 11 -29.11 -26.43 9.44
C LYS A 11 -28.59 -25.02 9.27
N GLY A 12 -28.11 -24.71 8.07
CA GLY A 12 -27.62 -23.40 7.69
C GLY A 12 -26.11 -23.25 7.83
N VAL A 13 -25.52 -22.54 6.86
CA VAL A 13 -24.07 -22.29 6.75
C VAL A 13 -23.51 -21.62 8.01
N LYS A 14 -24.28 -20.76 8.67
CA LYS A 14 -23.86 -20.07 9.90
C LYS A 14 -23.71 -21.03 11.08
N ALA A 15 -24.71 -21.87 11.32
CA ALA A 15 -24.67 -22.87 12.39
C ALA A 15 -23.56 -23.90 12.18
N ILE A 16 -23.36 -24.32 10.92
CA ILE A 16 -22.26 -25.22 10.55
C ILE A 16 -20.91 -24.52 10.83
N ALA A 17 -20.73 -23.29 10.36
CA ALA A 17 -19.50 -22.53 10.59
C ALA A 17 -19.16 -22.40 12.09
N GLU A 18 -20.14 -22.09 12.93
CA GLU A 18 -19.98 -21.98 14.39
C GLU A 18 -19.60 -23.32 15.04
N LYS A 19 -20.28 -24.41 14.67
CA LYS A 19 -20.00 -25.75 15.22
C LYS A 19 -18.59 -26.23 14.92
N PHE A 20 -18.11 -25.99 13.70
CA PHE A 20 -16.79 -26.44 13.25
C PHE A 20 -15.67 -25.40 13.47
N GLY A 21 -15.98 -24.24 14.08
CA GLY A 21 -14.99 -23.20 14.36
C GLY A 21 -14.42 -22.51 13.11
N ILE A 22 -15.18 -22.49 12.01
CA ILE A 22 -14.77 -21.90 10.73
C ILE A 22 -15.42 -20.53 10.59
N ASN A 23 -14.72 -19.57 10.00
CA ASN A 23 -15.33 -18.28 9.69
C ASN A 23 -16.44 -18.46 8.63
N TYR A 24 -17.65 -17.96 8.93
CA TYR A 24 -18.80 -17.98 8.01
C TYR A 24 -18.45 -17.48 6.60
N SER A 25 -17.70 -16.39 6.50
CA SER A 25 -17.30 -15.82 5.20
C SER A 25 -16.38 -16.74 4.41
N THR A 26 -15.51 -17.49 5.08
CA THR A 26 -14.64 -18.49 4.47
C THR A 26 -15.46 -19.66 3.95
N LEU A 27 -16.38 -20.19 4.77
CA LEU A 27 -17.24 -21.30 4.38
C LEU A 27 -18.14 -20.91 3.19
N LEU A 28 -18.74 -19.71 3.23
CA LEU A 28 -19.56 -19.19 2.13
C LEU A 28 -18.77 -19.06 0.82
N LYS A 29 -17.55 -18.50 0.86
CA LYS A 29 -16.68 -18.38 -0.33
C LYS A 29 -16.30 -19.74 -0.90
N ARG A 30 -16.10 -20.76 -0.05
CA ARG A 30 -15.84 -22.13 -0.49
C ARG A 30 -17.06 -22.70 -1.23
N LEU A 31 -18.25 -22.57 -0.66
CA LEU A 31 -19.50 -23.02 -1.30
C LEU A 31 -19.76 -22.29 -2.63
N GLN A 32 -19.52 -20.97 -2.69
CA GLN A 32 -19.65 -20.18 -3.92
C GLN A 32 -18.65 -20.59 -5.01
N ARG A 33 -17.50 -21.12 -4.63
CA ARG A 33 -16.50 -21.69 -5.57
C ARG A 33 -16.86 -23.09 -6.04
N GLY A 34 -17.98 -23.65 -5.58
CA GLY A 34 -18.46 -24.98 -5.96
C GLY A 34 -17.88 -26.13 -5.12
N PHE A 35 -17.30 -25.85 -3.95
CA PHE A 35 -16.86 -26.92 -3.05
C PHE A 35 -18.04 -27.59 -2.37
N ASP A 36 -17.95 -28.91 -2.19
CA ASP A 36 -18.87 -29.67 -1.35
C ASP A 36 -18.77 -29.24 0.11
N ILE A 37 -19.84 -29.44 0.88
CA ILE A 37 -19.86 -28.97 2.27
C ILE A 37 -18.83 -29.66 3.15
N GLU A 38 -18.58 -30.95 2.94
CA GLU A 38 -17.57 -31.71 3.69
C GLU A 38 -16.17 -31.19 3.40
N GLN A 39 -15.87 -30.96 2.12
CA GLN A 39 -14.59 -30.39 1.68
C GLN A 39 -14.44 -28.96 2.21
N ALA A 40 -15.52 -28.17 2.17
CA ALA A 40 -15.51 -26.79 2.61
C ALA A 40 -15.30 -26.66 4.13
N VAL A 41 -15.70 -27.66 4.92
CA VAL A 41 -15.46 -27.71 6.37
C VAL A 41 -14.06 -28.24 6.67
N THR A 42 -13.64 -29.32 6.01
CA THR A 42 -12.37 -30.00 6.31
C THR A 42 -11.14 -29.26 5.80
N MET A 43 -11.28 -28.47 4.72
CA MET A 43 -10.12 -27.85 4.09
C MET A 43 -9.43 -26.86 5.04
N PRO A 44 -8.12 -27.03 5.31
CA PRO A 44 -7.37 -26.11 6.16
C PRO A 44 -7.40 -24.71 5.55
N ARG A 45 -7.27 -23.69 6.40
CA ARG A 45 -7.09 -22.32 5.91
C ARG A 45 -5.78 -22.29 5.13
N CYS A 46 -5.85 -22.21 3.80
CA CYS A 46 -4.67 -21.86 3.02
C CYS A 46 -4.19 -20.51 3.56
N ALA A 47 -3.04 -20.50 4.23
CA ALA A 47 -2.34 -19.26 4.49
C ALA A 47 -2.24 -18.56 3.14
N GLN A 48 -2.60 -17.28 3.08
CA GLN A 48 -2.35 -16.51 1.87
C GLN A 48 -0.83 -16.49 1.72
N VAL A 49 -0.31 -17.37 0.88
CA VAL A 49 1.08 -17.31 0.46
C VAL A 49 1.12 -16.02 -0.33
N ALA A 50 1.61 -14.95 0.29
CA ALA A 50 1.81 -13.69 -0.39
C ALA A 50 2.68 -14.03 -1.59
N GLN A 51 2.11 -13.96 -2.79
CA GLN A 51 2.87 -14.23 -4.02
C GLN A 51 4.06 -13.28 -3.99
N VAL A 52 5.26 -13.85 -3.85
CA VAL A 52 6.50 -13.09 -3.90
C VAL A 52 6.68 -12.68 -5.35
N LYS A 53 6.28 -11.45 -5.66
CA LYS A 53 6.34 -10.91 -7.04
C LYS A 53 7.76 -10.56 -7.47
N TYR A 54 8.68 -10.38 -6.53
CA TYR A 54 10.00 -9.84 -6.79
C TYR A 54 11.06 -10.57 -5.97
N GLU A 55 12.09 -11.06 -6.67
CA GLU A 55 13.26 -11.69 -6.07
C GLU A 55 14.53 -10.99 -6.59
N HIS A 56 15.44 -10.65 -5.67
CA HIS A 56 16.74 -10.08 -6.01
C HIS A 56 17.81 -10.61 -5.07
N LYS A 57 18.86 -11.23 -5.63
CA LYS A 57 20.01 -11.79 -4.88
C LYS A 57 19.60 -12.69 -3.69
N GLY A 58 18.60 -13.56 -3.90
CA GLY A 58 18.09 -14.48 -2.87
C GLY A 58 17.22 -13.82 -1.79
N GLN A 59 16.96 -12.50 -1.87
CA GLN A 59 15.97 -11.83 -1.05
C GLN A 59 14.63 -11.80 -1.77
N GLN A 60 13.60 -12.27 -1.07
CA GLN A 60 12.23 -12.33 -1.55
C GLN A 60 11.42 -11.15 -1.00
N GLY A 61 10.76 -10.44 -1.90
CA GLY A 61 9.86 -9.35 -1.57
C GLY A 61 10.54 -7.98 -1.52
N MET A 62 9.78 -6.96 -1.92
CA MET A 62 10.27 -5.59 -2.07
C MET A 62 10.88 -5.02 -0.79
N ARG A 63 10.32 -5.35 0.37
CA ARG A 63 10.80 -4.89 1.68
C ARG A 63 12.19 -5.40 2.04
N ALA A 64 12.48 -6.66 1.71
CA ALA A 64 13.80 -7.24 1.95
C ALA A 64 14.85 -6.63 0.99
N ILE A 65 14.46 -6.45 -0.27
CA ILE A 65 15.31 -5.87 -1.32
C ILE A 65 15.61 -4.39 -1.02
N SER A 66 14.60 -3.62 -0.60
CA SER A 66 14.73 -2.22 -0.18
C SER A 66 15.77 -2.05 0.94
N LYS A 67 15.75 -2.93 1.95
CA LYS A 67 16.74 -2.91 3.04
C LYS A 67 18.15 -3.24 2.57
N LEU A 68 18.30 -4.19 1.64
CA LEU A 68 19.60 -4.60 1.11
C LEU A 68 20.26 -3.49 0.28
N VAL A 69 19.46 -2.75 -0.49
CA VAL A 69 19.93 -1.70 -1.41
C VAL A 69 19.89 -0.30 -0.77
N GLU A 70 19.36 -0.19 0.45
CA GLU A 70 19.13 1.07 1.17
C GLU A 70 18.28 2.10 0.39
N ILE A 71 17.47 1.65 -0.57
CA ILE A 71 16.54 2.51 -1.32
C ILE A 71 15.15 2.32 -0.74
N SER A 72 14.38 3.40 -0.59
CA SER A 72 13.03 3.31 -0.05
C SER A 72 12.12 2.45 -0.95
N GLU A 73 11.20 1.70 -0.34
CA GLU A 73 10.21 0.90 -1.06
C GLU A 73 9.41 1.77 -2.05
N ALA A 74 9.03 2.99 -1.63
CA ALA A 74 8.29 3.93 -2.46
C ALA A 74 9.06 4.34 -3.72
N THR A 75 10.38 4.57 -3.60
CA THR A 75 11.24 4.87 -4.75
C THR A 75 11.30 3.70 -5.73
N LEU A 76 11.48 2.47 -5.22
CA LEU A 76 11.52 1.29 -6.06
C LEU A 76 10.17 1.05 -6.76
N TYR A 77 9.04 1.26 -6.07
CA TYR A 77 7.71 1.17 -6.68
C TYR A 77 7.49 2.24 -7.75
N GLY A 78 7.91 3.49 -7.51
CA GLY A 78 7.85 4.55 -8.51
C GLY A 78 8.61 4.16 -9.78
N ARG A 79 9.84 3.65 -9.63
CA ARG A 79 10.67 3.20 -10.75
C ARG A 79 10.04 2.03 -11.52
N LEU A 80 9.45 1.06 -10.82
CA LEU A 80 8.70 -0.03 -11.47
C LEU A 80 7.46 0.47 -12.20
N SER A 81 6.77 1.48 -11.66
CA SER A 81 5.59 2.09 -12.30
C SER A 81 5.93 2.89 -13.56
N GLU A 82 7.16 3.42 -13.63
CA GLU A 82 7.73 4.04 -14.83
C GLU A 82 8.17 3.02 -15.89
N GLY A 83 8.03 1.71 -15.60
CA GLY A 83 8.32 0.62 -16.54
C GLY A 83 9.74 0.05 -16.46
N MET A 84 10.55 0.50 -15.49
CA MET A 84 11.89 -0.07 -15.30
C MET A 84 11.84 -1.50 -14.77
N THR A 85 12.86 -2.27 -15.10
CA THR A 85 13.08 -3.56 -14.45
C THR A 85 13.61 -3.36 -13.03
N LEU A 86 13.43 -4.37 -12.17
CA LEU A 86 13.91 -4.31 -10.78
C LEU A 86 15.43 -4.10 -10.69
N LYS A 87 16.22 -4.63 -11.64
CA LYS A 87 17.68 -4.46 -11.67
C LYS A 87 18.07 -3.02 -12.00
N GLU A 88 17.47 -2.46 -13.04
CA GLU A 88 17.69 -1.06 -13.43
C GLU A 88 17.26 -0.11 -12.31
N ALA A 89 16.11 -0.40 -11.68
CA ALA A 89 15.60 0.36 -10.56
C ALA A 89 16.53 0.34 -9.34
N ILE A 90 17.42 -0.65 -9.21
CA ILE A 90 18.42 -0.73 -8.13
C ILE A 90 19.69 0.06 -8.49
N GLU A 91 20.10 -0.01 -9.75
CA GLU A 91 21.33 0.61 -10.25
C GLU A 91 21.20 2.14 -10.38
N MET A 92 19.99 2.66 -10.58
CA MET A 92 19.78 4.11 -10.71
C MET A 92 20.13 4.88 -9.42
N PRO A 93 20.98 5.92 -9.51
CA PRO A 93 21.36 6.73 -8.37
C PRO A 93 20.16 7.45 -7.76
N LYS A 94 20.20 7.69 -6.45
CA LYS A 94 19.18 8.48 -5.75
C LYS A 94 19.25 9.92 -6.24
N GLN A 95 18.21 10.39 -6.93
CA GLN A 95 18.08 11.81 -7.23
C GLN A 95 17.83 12.55 -5.91
N LYS A 96 18.59 13.61 -5.66
CA LYS A 96 18.38 14.47 -4.48
C LYS A 96 17.12 15.31 -4.74
N THR A 97 15.95 14.74 -4.47
CA THR A 97 14.69 15.49 -4.53
C THR A 97 14.53 16.27 -3.22
N GLY A 98 15.31 17.34 -3.09
CA GLY A 98 15.15 18.33 -2.06
C GLY A 98 15.19 19.70 -2.71
N MET A 99 14.28 20.59 -2.31
CA MET A 99 14.45 22.03 -2.55
C MET A 99 15.85 22.43 -2.09
N SER A 100 16.59 23.18 -2.92
CA SER A 100 17.92 23.71 -2.54
C SER A 100 17.82 24.38 -1.16
N GLU A 101 18.86 24.31 -0.35
CA GLU A 101 18.90 25.03 0.92
C GLU A 101 18.59 26.52 0.72
N GLU A 102 18.97 27.09 -0.42
CA GLU A 102 18.66 28.46 -0.82
C GLU A 102 17.16 28.68 -1.02
N GLN A 103 16.46 27.72 -1.64
CA GLN A 103 15.00 27.78 -1.82
C GLN A 103 14.27 27.56 -0.50
N ARG A 104 14.80 26.70 0.38
CA ARG A 104 14.28 26.54 1.75
C ARG A 104 14.44 27.82 2.54
N LYS A 105 15.59 28.50 2.43
CA LYS A 105 15.84 29.81 3.03
C LYS A 105 14.92 30.88 2.45
N ALA A 106 14.74 30.91 1.13
CA ALA A 106 13.85 31.85 0.45
C ALA A 106 12.38 31.68 0.90
N ASN A 107 11.92 30.45 1.09
CA ASN A 107 10.58 30.16 1.60
C ASN A 107 10.46 30.34 3.12
N GLN A 108 11.57 30.30 3.87
CA GLN A 108 11.60 30.53 5.32
C GLN A 108 11.59 32.02 5.69
N ILE A 109 11.97 32.91 4.78
CA ILE A 109 11.84 34.37 4.96
C ILE A 109 10.36 34.74 4.80
N GLY A 110 9.56 34.36 5.79
CA GLY A 110 8.28 34.99 6.05
C GLY A 110 8.53 36.46 6.37
N ILE A 111 7.72 37.32 5.75
CA ILE A 111 7.80 38.78 5.77
C ILE A 111 8.87 39.31 4.80
N LYS A 112 8.44 39.58 3.56
CA LYS A 112 9.13 40.53 2.68
C LYS A 112 9.35 41.80 3.51
N LYS A 113 10.59 42.30 3.59
CA LYS A 113 10.85 43.67 4.10
C LYS A 113 9.88 44.61 3.38
N PRO A 114 9.33 45.65 4.04
CA PRO A 114 8.36 46.55 3.42
C PRO A 114 8.81 47.01 2.03
N ASP A 115 10.10 47.27 1.85
CA ASP A 115 10.75 47.66 0.59
C ASP A 115 10.59 46.67 -0.59
N ALA A 116 10.27 45.39 -0.33
CA ALA A 116 10.07 44.34 -1.33
C ALA A 116 8.58 44.01 -1.58
N MET A 117 7.66 44.80 -1.00
CA MET A 117 6.23 44.67 -1.19
C MET A 117 5.80 45.24 -2.54
N SER A 118 4.93 44.54 -3.27
CA SER A 118 4.40 45.06 -4.54
C SER A 118 3.63 46.36 -4.29
N SER A 119 3.84 47.38 -5.13
CA SER A 119 3.27 48.74 -5.01
C SER A 119 1.75 48.75 -4.74
N CYS A 120 1.00 47.84 -5.36
CA CYS A 120 -0.44 47.71 -5.15
C CYS A 120 -0.82 47.27 -3.72
N TRP A 121 -0.02 46.39 -3.12
CA TRP A 121 -0.22 45.93 -1.74
C TRP A 121 0.31 46.92 -0.70
N ALA A 122 1.40 47.65 -1.01
CA ALA A 122 1.91 48.73 -0.16
C ALA A 122 0.88 49.86 -0.01
N THR A 123 0.24 50.24 -1.12
CA THR A 123 -0.82 51.27 -1.13
C THR A 123 -2.05 50.81 -0.32
N ALA A 124 -2.45 49.55 -0.45
CA ALA A 124 -3.60 49.00 0.27
C ALA A 124 -3.39 48.93 1.80
N LEU A 125 -2.14 48.83 2.28
CA LEU A 125 -1.80 48.82 3.70
C LEU A 125 -1.36 50.18 4.25
N GLY A 126 -1.31 51.22 3.41
CA GLY A 126 -0.90 52.57 3.83
C GLY A 126 0.59 52.72 4.15
N VAL A 127 1.43 51.83 3.63
CA VAL A 127 2.89 51.91 3.79
C VAL A 127 3.47 52.69 2.61
N GLN A 128 4.18 53.78 2.89
CA GLN A 128 4.95 54.53 1.88
C GLN A 128 6.28 53.82 1.65
N LEU A 129 6.45 53.24 0.46
CA LEU A 129 7.73 52.70 -0.03
C LEU A 129 8.74 53.83 -0.32
#